data_AF-A0A0G1MSY4-F1
#
_entry.id   AF-A0A0G1MSY4-F1
#
_cell.length_a   1.000
_cell.length_b   1.000
_cell.length_c   1.000
_cell.angle_alpha   90.00
_cell.angle_beta   90.00
_cell.angle_gamma   90.00
#
_symmetry.space_group_name_H-M   'P 1'
#
loop_
_entity.id
_entity.type
_entity.pdbx_description
1 polymer ?
#
loop_
_entity_poly.entity_id
_entity_poly.type
_entity_poly.pdbx_seq_one_letter_code
_entity_poly.pdbx_strand_id
1 'polypeptide(L)' 'MLTLNELRKLEMPGLETELKKAKMAQLGAEMSLRMKQSKETHLGRKQGKYVARILTVKNELQKEDKNAKNLSHTKN' A
#
# COMPACT_ATOMS: atom_id res chain seq x y z
N MET A 1 10.18 -4.66 1.03
CA MET A 1 8.71 -4.78 0.85
C MET A 1 8.22 -5.62 2.00
N LEU A 2 7.23 -5.12 2.74
CA LEU A 2 6.60 -5.88 3.80
C LEU A 2 5.66 -6.95 3.22
N THR A 3 5.50 -8.03 3.96
CA THR A 3 4.50 -9.07 3.71
C THR A 3 3.10 -8.56 4.06
N LEU A 4 2.06 -9.29 3.63
CA LEU A 4 0.67 -8.92 3.95
C LEU A 4 0.42 -8.88 5.47
N ASN A 5 0.98 -9.84 6.20
CA ASN A 5 0.84 -9.92 7.66
C ASN A 5 1.55 -8.77 8.38
N GLU A 6 2.69 -8.32 7.86
CA GLU A 6 3.39 -7.15 8.40
C GLU A 6 2.64 -5.86 8.10
N LEU A 7 2.07 -5.72 6.90
CA LEU A 7 1.25 -4.56 6.56
C LEU A 7 0.02 -4.45 7.45
N ARG A 8 -0.65 -5.56 7.77
CA ARG A 8 -1.82 -5.57 8.67
C ARG A 8 -1.51 -5.17 10.10
N LYS A 9 -0.25 -5.26 10.52
CA LYS A 9 0.20 -4.81 11.85
C LYS A 9 0.51 -3.32 11.90
N LEU A 10 0.58 -2.64 10.75
CA LEU A 10 0.85 -1.21 10.71
C LEU A 10 -0.43 -0.41 10.97
N GLU A 11 -0.27 0.66 11.74
CA GLU A 11 -1.29 1.70 11.81
C GLU A 11 -1.37 2.49 10.49
N MET A 12 -2.47 3.22 10.33
CA MET A 12 -2.74 4.05 9.15
C MET A 12 -1.58 4.97 8.72
N PRO A 13 -0.89 5.69 9.64
CA PRO A 13 0.27 6.50 9.28
C PRO A 13 1.46 5.67 8.77
N GLY A 14 1.65 4.47 9.31
CA GLY A 14 2.67 3.52 8.86
C GLY A 14 2.38 3.03 7.44
N LEU A 15 1.12 2.69 7.15
CA LEU A 15 0.68 2.30 5.81
C LEU A 15 0.83 3.44 4.79
N GLU A 16 0.61 4.68 5.18
CA GLU A 16 0.83 5.85 4.31
C GLU A 16 2.30 6.07 3.99
N THR A 17 3.15 5.91 4.99
CA THR A 17 4.60 5.99 4.82
C THR A 17 5.08 4.92 3.84
N GLU A 18 4.64 3.67 4.00
CA GLU A 18 4.99 2.58 3.10
C GLU A 18 4.40 2.78 1.69
N LEU A 19 3.19 3.30 1.58
CA LEU A 19 2.57 3.63 0.30
C LEU A 19 3.39 4.68 -0.46
N LYS A 20 3.86 5.73 0.23
CA LYS A 20 4.68 6.78 -0.36
C LYS A 20 6.01 6.21 -0.87
N LYS A 21 6.69 5.38 -0.06
CA LYS A 21 7.93 4.71 -0.47
C LYS A 21 7.73 3.82 -1.70
N ALA A 22 6.69 3.01 -1.70
CA ALA A 22 6.37 2.10 -2.81
C ALA A 22 6.08 2.86 -4.11
N LYS A 23 5.32 3.95 -4.05
CA LYS A 23 5.05 4.83 -5.20
C LYS A 23 6.31 5.50 -5.74
N MET A 24 7.17 6.02 -4.88
CA MET A 24 8.45 6.62 -5.30
C MET A 24 9.37 5.58 -5.95
N ALA A 25 9.45 4.38 -5.39
CA ALA A 25 10.24 3.29 -5.96
C ALA A 25 9.68 2.83 -7.32
N GLN A 26 8.35 2.77 -7.46
CA GLN A 26 7.70 2.47 -8.74
C GLN A 26 8.06 3.53 -9.79
N LEU A 27 7.89 4.81 -9.45
CA LEU A 27 8.20 5.93 -10.33
C LEU A 27 9.67 5.94 -10.75
N GLY A 28 10.58 5.70 -9.80
CA GLY A 28 12.02 5.59 -10.09
C GLY A 28 12.32 4.47 -11.08
N ALA A 29 11.74 3.28 -10.87
CA ALA A 29 11.89 2.16 -11.80
C ALA A 29 11.34 2.49 -13.20
N GLU A 30 10.18 3.15 -13.29
CA GLU A 30 9.60 3.59 -14.56
C GLU A 30 10.48 4.64 -15.27
N MET A 31 11.04 5.60 -14.53
CA MET A 31 11.98 6.58 -15.08
C MET A 31 13.27 5.93 -15.58
N SER A 32 13.88 5.03 -14.81
CA SER A 32 15.09 4.33 -15.24
C SER A 32 14.88 3.50 -16.50
N LEU A 33 13.70 2.89 -16.66
CA LEU A 33 13.33 2.20 -17.90
C LEU A 33 13.18 3.18 -19.07
N ARG A 34 12.47 4.30 -18.85
CA ARG A 34 12.24 5.33 -19.87
C ARG A 34 13.55 5.97 -20.34
N MET A 35 14.47 6.21 -19.41
CA MET A 35 15.80 6.76 -19.69
C MET A 35 16.80 5.72 -20.20
N LYS A 36 16.37 4.45 -20.40
CA LYS A 36 17.23 3.32 -20.80
C LYS A 36 18.42 3.06 -19.86
N GLN A 37 18.32 3.54 -18.62
CA GLN A 37 19.33 3.35 -17.56
C GLN A 37 19.23 1.95 -16.92
N SER A 38 18.08 1.28 -17.06
CA SER A 38 17.89 -0.11 -16.64
C SER A 38 17.00 -0.86 -17.64
N LYS A 39 17.14 -2.18 -17.71
CA LYS A 39 16.26 -3.09 -18.48
C LYS A 39 15.27 -3.86 -17.59
N GLU A 40 15.27 -3.59 -16.29
CA GLU A 40 14.53 -4.37 -15.29
C GLU A 40 13.05 -3.97 -15.19
N THR A 41 12.29 -4.29 -16.24
CA THR A 41 10.84 -3.99 -16.32
C THR A 41 10.02 -4.65 -15.20
N HIS A 42 10.55 -5.72 -14.61
CA HIS A 42 9.91 -6.46 -13.53
C HIS A 42 9.88 -5.67 -12.22
N LEU A 43 10.81 -4.73 -11.98
CA LEU A 43 10.88 -3.95 -10.74
C LEU A 43 9.67 -3.01 -10.61
N GLY A 44 9.33 -2.27 -11.66
CA GLY A 44 8.14 -1.40 -11.66
C GLY A 44 6.86 -2.19 -11.40
N ARG A 45 6.71 -3.35 -12.07
CA ARG A 45 5.57 -4.26 -11.84
C ARG A 45 5.52 -4.80 -10.41
N LYS A 46 6.68 -5.14 -9.83
CA LYS A 46 6.77 -5.62 -8.44
C LYS A 46 6.34 -4.53 -7.46
N GLN A 47 6.77 -3.28 -7.68
CA GLN A 47 6.35 -2.14 -6.86
C GLN A 47 4.85 -1.84 -7.01
N GLY A 48 4.30 -1.88 -8.23
CA GLY A 48 2.87 -1.71 -8.46
C GLY A 48 2.01 -2.75 -7.72
N LYS A 49 2.42 -4.02 -7.71
CA LYS A 49 1.76 -5.07 -6.91
C LYS A 49 1.84 -4.78 -5.41
N TYR A 50 2.95 -4.23 -4.93
CA TYR A 50 3.13 -3.87 -3.53
C TYR A 50 2.23 -2.67 -3.14
N VAL A 51 2.14 -1.65 -3.99
CA VAL A 51 1.19 -0.52 -3.84
C VAL A 51 -0.24 -1.04 -3.72
N ALA A 52 -0.65 -1.96 -4.60
CA ALA A 52 -1.99 -2.54 -4.55
C ALA A 52 -2.27 -3.25 -3.21
N ARG A 53 -1.31 -4.04 -2.70
CA ARG A 53 -1.44 -4.70 -1.38
C ARG A 53 -1.63 -3.71 -0.24
N ILE A 54 -0.86 -2.61 -0.22
CA ILE A 54 -0.99 -1.58 0.81
C ILE A 54 -2.38 -0.95 0.76
N LEU A 55 -2.88 -0.62 -0.44
CA LEU A 55 -4.22 -0.06 -0.61
C LEU A 55 -5.32 -1.04 -0.15
N THR A 56 -5.16 -2.34 -0.43
CA THR A 56 -6.08 -3.36 0.07
C THR A 56 -6.15 -3.34 1.61
N VAL A 57 -5.00 -3.37 2.28
CA VAL A 57 -4.96 -3.34 3.76
C VAL A 57 -5.54 -2.03 4.31
N LYS A 58 -5.24 -0.88 3.71
CA LYS A 58 -5.86 0.40 4.10
C LYS A 58 -7.39 0.35 4.00
N ASN A 59 -7.92 -0.23 2.92
CA ASN A 59 -9.36 -0.35 2.73
C ASN A 59 -10.00 -1.34 3.72
N GLU A 60 -9.31 -2.43 4.09
CA GLU A 60 -9.74 -3.37 5.12
C GLU A 60 -9.90 -2.66 6.48
N LEU A 61 -8.85 -1.96 6.93
CA LEU A 61 -8.87 -1.21 8.20
C LEU A 61 -9.96 -0.13 8.23
N GLN A 62 -10.14 0.62 7.14
CA GLN A 62 -11.19 1.64 7.06
C GLN A 62 -12.60 1.04 7.11
N LYS A 63 -12.80 -0.17 6.58
CA LYS A 63 -14.09 -0.88 6.68
C LYS A 63 -14.34 -1.37 8.10
N GLU A 64 -13.33 -1.90 8.75
CA GLU A 64 -13.39 -2.34 10.15
C GLU A 64 -13.75 -1.18 11.09
N ASP A 65 -13.07 -0.04 10.94
CA ASP A 65 -13.36 1.19 11.70
C ASP A 65 -14.81 1.68 11.50
N LYS A 66 -15.29 1.67 10.26
CA LYS A 66 -16.68 2.08 9.94
C LYS A 66 -17.69 1.11 10.55
N ASN A 67 -17.41 -0.20 10.49
CA ASN A 67 -18.29 -1.21 11.04
C ASN A 67 -18.36 -1.11 12.57
N ALA A 68 -17.22 -0.90 13.24
CA ALA A 68 -17.15 -0.68 14.68
C ALA A 68 -17.98 0.54 15.12
N LYS A 69 -17.92 1.65 14.37
CA LYS A 69 -18.73 2.85 14.64
C LYS A 69 -20.23 2.57 14.48
N ASN A 70 -20.66 1.86 13.44
CA ASN A 70 -22.07 1.54 13.22
C ASN A 70 -22.66 0.62 14.33
N LEU A 71 -21.87 -0.32 14.85
CA LEU A 71 -22.26 -1.20 15.96
C LEU A 71 -22.42 -0.46 17.30
N SER A 72 -21.67 0.64 17.52
CA SER A 72 -21.84 1.46 18.72
C SER A 72 -23.09 2.34 18.71
N HIS A 73 -23.62 2.67 17.53
CA HIS A 73 -24.75 3.60 17.39
C HIS A 73 -26.13 2.94 17.52
N THR A 74 -26.19 1.61 17.43
CA THR A 74 -27.44 0.82 17.46
C THR A 74 -27.81 0.31 18.86
N LYS A 75 -27.04 0.65 19.89
CA LYS A 75 -27.24 0.20 21.29
C LYS A 75 -27.82 1.26 22.24
N ASN A 76 -28.33 2.39 21.73
CA ASN A 76 -29.01 3.41 22.54
C ASN A 76 -30.50 3.50 22.22
#